data_AF-A0A3Q3WL78-F1
#
_entry.id   AF-A0A3Q3WL78-F1
#
_cell.length_a   1.000
_cell.length_b   1.000
_cell.length_c   1.000
_cell.angle_alpha   90.00
_cell.angle_beta   90.00
_cell.angle_gamma   90.00
#
_symmetry.space_group_name_H-M   'P 1'
#
loop_
_entity.id
_entity.type
_entity.pdbx_description
1 polymer ?
#
loop_
_entity_poly.entity_id
_entity_poly.type
_entity_poly.pdbx_seq_one_letter_code
_entity_poly.pdbx_strand_id
1 'polypeptide(L)'
;MEMKKRISLELRNRSPAEVAELVVDNCVSGDGEVEGLTDEYAELEILSMVNAGLTSLSKLPPLPKLRKLEVSDNAIAGGLDALAEKCPNLTYLNLSGNKIKELSAIEVLDEEDDGDYVEEEEDEEEEEEDGGLSSLGFNHSDETETGNGCCPGVLF
;
A
#
# COMPACT_ATOMS: atom_id res chain seq x y z
N MET A 1 -34.04 12.51 -4.95
CA MET A 1 -33.39 12.30 -6.26
C MET A 1 -32.90 10.87 -6.30
N GLU A 2 -33.08 10.11 -7.39
CA GLU A 2 -32.64 8.71 -7.47
C GLU A 2 -31.10 8.60 -7.41
N MET A 3 -30.60 7.56 -6.74
CA MET A 3 -29.16 7.32 -6.54
C MET A 3 -28.38 7.26 -7.86
N LYS A 4 -28.83 6.45 -8.83
CA LYS A 4 -28.21 6.34 -10.17
C LYS A 4 -28.04 7.69 -10.87
N LYS A 5 -29.05 8.56 -10.75
CA LYS A 5 -29.02 9.91 -11.33
C LYS A 5 -28.01 10.80 -10.62
N ARG A 6 -27.90 10.69 -9.29
CA ARG A 6 -26.92 11.47 -8.52
C ARG A 6 -25.49 11.05 -8.87
N ILE A 7 -25.22 9.76 -8.97
CA ILE A 7 -23.92 9.22 -9.41
C ILE A 7 -23.55 9.76 -10.79
N SER A 8 -24.48 9.69 -11.74
CA SER A 8 -24.27 10.19 -13.11
C SER A 8 -23.91 11.68 -13.15
N LEU A 9 -24.48 12.48 -12.23
CA LEU A 9 -24.16 13.90 -12.11
C LEU A 9 -22.78 14.14 -11.49
N GLU A 10 -22.37 13.30 -10.53
CA GLU A 10 -21.08 13.45 -9.84
C GLU A 10 -19.89 13.04 -10.72
N LEU A 11 -20.15 12.13 -11.68
CA LEU A 11 -19.16 11.76 -12.70
C LEU A 11 -18.75 12.98 -13.54
N ARG A 12 -19.64 13.94 -13.84
CA ARG A 12 -19.33 15.17 -14.60
C ARG A 12 -18.48 14.95 -15.87
N ASN A 13 -18.71 13.83 -16.57
CA ASN A 13 -17.95 13.34 -17.74
C ASN A 13 -16.58 12.71 -17.46
N ARG A 14 -16.25 12.40 -16.20
CA ARG A 14 -15.12 11.55 -15.83
C ARG A 14 -15.51 10.08 -15.97
N SER A 15 -14.51 9.25 -16.22
CA SER A 15 -14.67 7.80 -16.21
C SER A 15 -14.83 7.33 -14.75
N PRO A 16 -15.70 6.35 -14.44
CA PRO A 16 -15.81 5.76 -13.10
C PRO A 16 -14.48 5.30 -12.51
N ALA A 17 -13.59 4.78 -13.37
CA ALA A 17 -12.26 4.32 -13.00
C ALA A 17 -11.29 5.42 -12.57
N GLU A 18 -11.60 6.69 -12.81
CA GLU A 18 -10.76 7.84 -12.43
C GLU A 18 -11.32 8.60 -11.21
N VAL A 19 -12.44 8.12 -10.65
CA VAL A 19 -13.11 8.78 -9.52
C VAL A 19 -12.57 8.21 -8.21
N ALA A 20 -11.76 9.02 -7.52
CA ALA A 20 -11.28 8.69 -6.18
C ALA A 20 -12.28 9.04 -5.06
N GLU A 21 -13.14 10.03 -5.28
CA GLU A 21 -14.14 10.47 -4.30
C GLU A 21 -15.52 10.61 -4.94
N LEU A 22 -16.52 9.98 -4.31
CA LEU A 22 -17.90 10.01 -4.75
C LEU A 22 -18.84 10.36 -3.59
N VAL A 23 -19.53 11.50 -3.71
CA VAL A 23 -20.47 12.01 -2.71
C VAL A 23 -21.88 12.02 -3.28
N VAL A 24 -22.73 11.12 -2.78
CA VAL A 24 -24.09 10.90 -3.29
C VAL A 24 -25.13 11.03 -2.18
N ASP A 25 -24.90 11.95 -1.23
CA ASP A 25 -25.78 12.20 -0.09
C ASP A 25 -27.18 12.66 -0.50
N ASN A 26 -28.16 12.42 0.39
CA ASN A 26 -29.57 12.75 0.21
C ASN A 26 -30.18 12.17 -1.07
N CYS A 27 -29.64 11.04 -1.54
CA CYS A 27 -30.25 10.27 -2.61
C CYS A 27 -31.38 9.38 -2.08
N VAL A 28 -32.14 8.78 -2.99
CA VAL A 28 -33.18 7.81 -2.67
C VAL A 28 -32.84 6.54 -3.43
N SER A 29 -32.59 5.47 -2.68
CA SER A 29 -32.59 4.11 -3.22
C SER A 29 -34.03 3.60 -3.33
N GLY A 30 -34.38 2.96 -4.45
CA GLY A 30 -35.73 2.42 -4.66
C GLY A 30 -36.04 1.23 -3.76
N ASP A 31 -35.09 0.30 -3.63
CA ASP A 31 -35.24 -0.96 -2.91
C ASP A 31 -34.49 -0.99 -1.56
N GLY A 32 -33.86 0.12 -1.18
CA GLY A 32 -33.02 0.21 0.02
C GLY A 32 -31.62 -0.40 -0.17
N GLU A 33 -31.21 -0.65 -1.41
CA GLU A 33 -29.90 -1.19 -1.74
C GLU A 33 -29.07 -0.19 -2.56
N VAL A 34 -27.77 -0.43 -2.64
CA VAL A 34 -26.86 0.42 -3.42
C VAL A 34 -27.15 0.25 -4.91
N GLU A 35 -27.31 1.37 -5.62
CA GLU A 35 -27.76 1.42 -7.01
C GLU A 35 -26.89 2.36 -7.86
N GLY A 36 -26.37 1.86 -8.98
CA GLY A 36 -25.60 2.67 -9.94
C GLY A 36 -24.09 2.70 -9.70
N LEU A 37 -23.62 1.99 -8.68
CA LEU A 37 -22.21 1.65 -8.50
C LEU A 37 -21.92 0.32 -9.19
N THR A 38 -20.77 0.25 -9.88
CA THR A 38 -20.25 -0.93 -10.59
C THR A 38 -18.82 -1.21 -10.14
N ASP A 39 -18.24 -2.33 -10.56
CA ASP A 39 -16.82 -2.67 -10.36
C ASP A 39 -15.85 -1.74 -11.13
N GLU A 40 -16.36 -0.86 -11.99
CA GLU A 40 -15.56 0.14 -12.70
C GLU A 40 -14.96 1.21 -11.78
N TYR A 41 -15.50 1.37 -10.56
CA TYR A 41 -15.01 2.32 -9.55
C TYR A 41 -13.80 1.79 -8.78
N ALA A 42 -12.84 1.19 -9.49
CA ALA A 42 -11.70 0.50 -8.89
C ALA A 42 -10.76 1.44 -8.10
N GLU A 43 -10.69 2.72 -8.49
CA GLU A 43 -9.86 3.76 -7.84
C GLU A 43 -10.61 4.53 -6.74
N LEU A 44 -11.85 4.14 -6.40
CA LEU A 44 -12.64 4.87 -5.43
C LEU A 44 -12.10 4.66 -4.01
N GLU A 45 -11.64 5.74 -3.40
CA GLU A 45 -11.11 5.76 -2.03
C GLU A 45 -12.14 6.22 -1.00
N ILE A 46 -12.99 7.17 -1.39
CA ILE A 46 -13.95 7.82 -0.48
C ILE A 46 -15.36 7.73 -1.08
N LEU A 47 -16.28 7.13 -0.32
CA LEU A 47 -17.68 7.02 -0.69
C LEU A 47 -18.58 7.55 0.42
N SER A 48 -19.42 8.52 0.09
CA SER A 48 -20.44 9.07 0.99
C SER A 48 -21.84 8.89 0.45
N MET A 49 -22.68 8.21 1.23
CA MET A 49 -24.09 7.88 0.96
C MET A 49 -24.94 8.22 2.19
N VAL A 50 -24.83 9.45 2.69
CA VAL A 50 -25.58 9.89 3.88
C VAL A 50 -27.05 10.08 3.53
N ASN A 51 -27.95 9.59 4.39
CA ASN A 51 -29.40 9.74 4.23
C ASN A 51 -29.89 9.28 2.84
N ALA A 52 -29.41 8.11 2.42
CA ALA A 52 -29.70 7.51 1.11
C ALA A 52 -30.93 6.57 1.12
N GLY A 53 -31.49 6.30 2.31
CA GLY A 53 -32.58 5.34 2.52
C GLY A 53 -32.14 3.88 2.43
N LEU A 54 -30.85 3.59 2.64
CA LEU A 54 -30.30 2.23 2.54
C LEU A 54 -30.74 1.36 3.71
N THR A 55 -31.12 0.12 3.43
CA THR A 55 -31.46 -0.94 4.39
C THR A 55 -30.41 -2.05 4.38
N SER A 56 -29.67 -2.20 3.27
CA SER A 56 -28.59 -3.19 3.10
C SER A 56 -27.48 -2.67 2.19
N LEU A 57 -26.26 -3.18 2.41
CA LEU A 57 -25.07 -2.94 1.58
C LEU A 57 -24.67 -4.19 0.76
N SER A 58 -25.51 -5.24 0.74
CA SER A 58 -25.22 -6.50 0.03
C SER A 58 -25.03 -6.35 -1.49
N LYS A 59 -25.52 -5.27 -2.11
CA LYS A 59 -25.33 -4.96 -3.54
C LYS A 59 -24.17 -4.02 -3.87
N LEU A 60 -23.35 -3.65 -2.88
CA LEU A 60 -22.12 -2.91 -3.15
C LEU A 60 -21.23 -3.71 -4.14
N PRO A 61 -20.60 -3.12 -5.16
CA PRO A 61 -19.57 -3.82 -5.93
C PRO A 61 -18.29 -4.01 -5.10
N PRO A 62 -17.35 -4.86 -5.54
CA PRO A 62 -16.01 -4.89 -4.96
C PRO A 62 -15.31 -3.55 -5.21
N LEU A 63 -14.79 -2.92 -4.14
CA LEU A 63 -14.10 -1.63 -4.16
C LEU A 63 -12.77 -1.79 -3.40
N PRO A 64 -11.75 -2.37 -4.06
CA PRO A 64 -10.52 -2.75 -3.38
C PRO A 64 -9.75 -1.57 -2.79
N LYS A 65 -9.87 -0.37 -3.36
CA LYS A 65 -9.18 0.84 -2.88
C LYS A 65 -10.00 1.69 -1.92
N LEU A 66 -11.21 1.27 -1.56
CA LEU A 66 -12.08 2.07 -0.69
C LEU A 66 -11.53 2.10 0.72
N ARG A 67 -11.19 3.31 1.19
CA ARG A 67 -10.62 3.56 2.51
C ARG A 67 -11.64 4.17 3.46
N LYS A 68 -12.56 4.99 2.95
CA LYS A 68 -13.56 5.71 3.74
C LYS A 68 -14.97 5.48 3.22
N LEU A 69 -15.85 4.98 4.09
CA LEU A 69 -17.27 4.77 3.81
C LEU A 69 -18.16 5.48 4.84
N GLU A 70 -18.96 6.42 4.35
CA GLU A 70 -19.92 7.19 5.13
C GLU A 70 -21.35 6.78 4.74
N VAL A 71 -22.06 6.09 5.63
CA VAL A 71 -23.44 5.63 5.40
C VAL A 71 -24.36 6.05 6.54
N SER A 72 -24.09 7.23 7.11
CA SER A 72 -24.85 7.78 8.22
C SER A 72 -26.32 8.07 7.86
N ASP A 73 -27.20 8.07 8.86
CA ASP A 73 -28.63 8.37 8.73
C ASP A 73 -29.36 7.49 7.71
N ASN A 74 -28.99 6.21 7.66
CA ASN A 74 -29.68 5.19 6.87
C ASN A 74 -30.49 4.24 7.77
N ALA A 75 -31.13 3.24 7.19
CA ALA A 75 -31.92 2.22 7.90
C ALA A 75 -31.25 0.84 7.87
N ILE A 76 -29.92 0.79 7.78
CA ILE A 76 -29.16 -0.46 7.67
C ILE A 76 -29.33 -1.25 8.98
N ALA A 77 -29.76 -2.50 8.86
CA ALA A 77 -30.01 -3.37 10.00
C ALA A 77 -28.98 -4.52 10.14
N GLY A 78 -28.24 -4.81 9.07
CA GLY A 78 -27.24 -5.89 8.99
C GLY A 78 -26.59 -5.97 7.61
N GLY A 79 -25.90 -7.08 7.31
CA GLY A 79 -25.21 -7.28 6.02
C GLY A 79 -23.89 -6.54 5.90
N LEU A 80 -23.24 -6.28 7.05
CA LEU A 80 -21.91 -5.69 7.12
C LEU A 80 -20.80 -6.68 6.72
N ASP A 81 -21.06 -7.99 6.80
CA ASP A 81 -20.08 -9.03 6.41
C ASP A 81 -19.62 -8.85 4.95
N ALA A 82 -20.53 -8.39 4.08
CA ALA A 82 -20.22 -8.10 2.69
C ALA A 82 -19.23 -6.93 2.52
N LEU A 83 -19.06 -6.04 3.50
CA LEU A 83 -18.05 -4.98 3.44
C LEU A 83 -16.65 -5.57 3.56
N ALA A 84 -16.45 -6.54 4.45
CA ALA A 84 -15.15 -7.19 4.63
C ALA A 84 -14.70 -7.90 3.34
N GLU A 85 -15.62 -8.59 2.66
CA GLU A 85 -15.30 -9.26 1.39
C GLU A 85 -15.06 -8.29 0.21
N LYS A 86 -15.71 -7.13 0.21
CA LYS A 86 -15.74 -6.23 -0.96
C LYS A 86 -14.79 -5.05 -0.84
N CYS A 87 -14.53 -4.60 0.37
CA CYS A 87 -13.73 -3.41 0.69
C CYS A 87 -12.63 -3.81 1.69
N PRO A 88 -11.64 -4.62 1.28
CA PRO A 88 -10.61 -5.12 2.18
C PRO A 88 -9.75 -4.00 2.80
N ASN A 89 -9.58 -2.86 2.12
CA ASN A 89 -8.76 -1.73 2.58
C ASN A 89 -9.55 -0.65 3.35
N LEU A 90 -10.75 -0.99 3.85
CA LEU A 90 -11.62 -0.02 4.52
C LEU A 90 -11.09 0.31 5.92
N THR A 91 -10.59 1.53 6.09
CA THR A 91 -10.00 2.01 7.37
C THR A 91 -10.95 2.89 8.17
N TYR A 92 -11.96 3.48 7.52
CA TYR A 92 -12.95 4.33 8.15
C TYR A 92 -14.37 3.93 7.73
N LEU A 93 -15.20 3.61 8.70
CA LEU A 93 -16.61 3.28 8.50
C LEU A 93 -17.47 4.05 9.51
N ASN A 94 -18.43 4.81 9.00
CA ASN A 94 -19.41 5.51 9.82
C ASN A 94 -20.83 5.01 9.56
N LEU A 95 -21.41 4.42 10.59
CA LEU A 95 -22.74 3.82 10.60
C LEU A 95 -23.71 4.58 11.52
N SER A 96 -23.39 5.82 11.91
CA SER A 96 -24.25 6.62 12.79
C SER A 96 -25.67 6.75 12.26
N GLY A 97 -26.67 6.73 13.13
CA GLY A 97 -28.08 6.86 12.72
C GLY A 97 -28.68 5.64 12.02
N ASN A 98 -27.97 4.50 11.95
CA ASN A 98 -28.51 3.23 11.42
C ASN A 98 -29.22 2.38 12.49
N LYS A 99 -29.82 1.26 12.06
CA LYS A 99 -30.59 0.32 12.90
C LYS A 99 -29.81 -0.96 13.23
N ILE A 100 -28.49 -0.86 13.30
CA ILE A 100 -27.60 -2.01 13.48
C ILE A 100 -27.71 -2.47 14.92
N LYS A 101 -28.31 -3.64 15.11
CA LYS A 101 -28.51 -4.25 16.43
C LYS A 101 -27.42 -5.25 16.79
N GLU A 102 -26.73 -5.80 15.80
CA GLU A 102 -25.65 -6.77 15.96
C GLU A 102 -24.43 -6.30 15.16
N LEU A 103 -23.31 -6.08 15.87
CA LEU A 103 -22.02 -5.67 15.31
C LEU A 103 -21.05 -6.87 15.19
N SER A 104 -21.55 -8.09 15.33
CA SER A 104 -20.77 -9.34 15.29
C SER A 104 -19.98 -9.55 13.99
N ALA A 105 -20.34 -8.84 12.92
CA ALA A 105 -19.69 -8.89 11.61
C ALA A 105 -18.39 -8.07 11.48
N ILE A 106 -18.03 -7.24 12.47
CA ILE A 106 -16.87 -6.31 12.36
C ILE A 106 -15.54 -6.97 12.77
N GLU A 107 -15.55 -8.15 13.40
CA GLU A 107 -14.32 -8.86 13.83
C GLU A 107 -13.35 -9.19 12.68
N VAL A 108 -13.75 -9.06 11.41
CA VAL A 108 -12.95 -9.42 10.22
C VAL A 108 -12.05 -8.27 9.72
N LEU A 109 -12.22 -7.03 10.19
CA LEU A 109 -11.51 -5.85 9.63
C LEU A 109 -10.15 -5.54 10.27
N ASP A 110 -9.65 -6.35 11.20
CA ASP A 110 -8.43 -6.09 11.98
C ASP A 110 -7.13 -6.71 11.38
N GLU A 111 -7.18 -7.34 10.20
CA GLU A 111 -5.95 -7.85 9.56
C GLU A 111 -5.19 -6.71 8.86
N GLU A 112 -4.41 -5.97 9.65
CA GLU A 112 -3.37 -5.06 9.16
C GLU A 112 -2.35 -5.85 8.32
N ASP A 113 -2.33 -5.58 7.01
CA ASP A 113 -1.28 -6.03 6.10
C ASP A 113 0.02 -5.30 6.48
N ASP A 114 0.85 -5.95 7.31
CA ASP A 114 2.26 -5.61 7.54
C ASP A 114 3.02 -5.76 6.21
N GLY A 115 2.91 -4.76 5.34
CA GLY A 115 3.68 -4.65 4.12
C GLY A 115 5.18 -4.69 4.44
N ASP A 116 5.82 -5.78 4.03
CA ASP A 116 7.26 -5.99 4.07
C ASP A 116 7.97 -4.89 3.26
N TYR A 117 8.46 -3.86 3.95
CA TYR A 117 9.34 -2.86 3.37
C TYR A 117 10.68 -3.54 3.06
N VAL A 118 10.87 -3.97 1.82
CA VAL A 118 12.18 -4.35 1.32
C VAL A 118 12.98 -3.07 1.14
N GLU A 119 13.97 -2.84 2.02
CA GLU A 119 15.00 -1.83 1.77
C GLU A 119 15.79 -2.30 0.54
N GLU A 120 15.76 -1.50 -0.54
CA GLU A 120 16.64 -1.71 -1.69
C GLU A 120 18.07 -1.43 -1.23
N GLU A 121 18.85 -2.48 -0.96
CA GLU A 121 20.29 -2.37 -0.70
C GLU A 121 20.97 -1.82 -1.96
N GLU A 122 21.59 -0.64 -1.85
CA GLU A 122 22.40 -0.06 -2.92
C GLU A 122 23.71 -0.86 -3.02
N ASP A 123 23.86 -1.64 -4.09
CA ASP A 123 25.12 -2.32 -4.41
C ASP A 123 26.22 -1.28 -4.72
N GLU A 124 27.13 -1.04 -3.78
CA GLU A 124 28.37 -0.30 -4.03
C GLU A 124 29.32 -1.17 -4.87
N GLU A 125 29.44 -0.88 -6.17
CA GLU A 125 30.48 -1.45 -7.04
C GLU A 125 31.86 -0.86 -6.67
N GLU A 126 32.71 -1.65 -5.99
CA GLU A 126 34.15 -1.36 -5.90
C GLU A 126 34.84 -1.81 -7.20
N GLU A 127 35.29 -0.87 -8.03
CA GLU A 127 36.16 -1.17 -9.17
C GLU A 127 37.61 -1.43 -8.73
N GLU A 128 38.13 -2.56 -9.21
CA GLU A 128 39.45 -3.15 -9.00
C GLU A 128 40.63 -2.22 -9.39
N GLU A 129 41.68 -2.18 -8.55
CA GLU A 129 42.93 -1.46 -8.85
C GLU A 129 43.67 -2.06 -10.07
N ASP A 130 43.77 -1.26 -11.14
CA ASP A 130 44.52 -1.58 -12.36
C ASP A 130 46.04 -1.66 -12.08
N GLY A 131 46.59 -2.85 -12.33
CA GLY A 131 48.02 -3.14 -12.31
C GLY A 131 48.76 -2.42 -13.44
N GLY A 132 49.22 -1.20 -13.18
CA GLY A 132 50.06 -0.41 -14.09
C GLY A 132 51.55 -0.47 -13.73
N LEU A 133 52.29 -1.41 -14.32
CA LEU A 133 53.77 -1.39 -14.36
C LEU A 133 54.28 -0.20 -15.20
N SER A 134 55.03 0.75 -14.63
CA SER A 134 56.11 1.44 -15.36
C SER A 134 57.18 2.09 -14.47
N SER A 135 58.34 1.43 -14.46
CA SER A 135 59.70 2.00 -14.59
C SER A 135 60.08 3.32 -13.88
N LEU A 136 60.90 3.21 -12.84
CA LEU A 136 62.04 4.07 -12.46
C LEU A 136 63.02 3.12 -11.73
N GLY A 137 64.29 2.94 -12.08
CA GLY A 137 65.28 3.91 -12.51
C GLY A 137 66.39 3.98 -11.44
N PHE A 138 67.37 3.06 -11.54
CA PHE A 138 68.77 3.17 -11.08
C PHE A 138 69.16 3.38 -9.59
N ASN A 139 70.24 2.67 -9.22
CA ASN A 139 71.32 2.99 -8.26
C ASN A 139 71.16 2.65 -6.76
N HIS A 140 71.81 1.58 -6.31
CA HIS A 140 72.97 1.55 -5.37
C HIS A 140 73.25 0.05 -5.06
N SER A 141 74.40 -0.50 -5.46
CA SER A 141 75.67 -0.54 -4.70
C SER A 141 75.59 -1.46 -3.48
N ASP A 142 76.43 -2.50 -3.49
CA ASP A 142 77.11 -3.19 -2.37
C ASP A 142 76.30 -3.45 -1.07
N GLU A 143 76.22 -4.64 -0.50
CA GLU A 143 77.35 -5.45 -0.03
C GLU A 143 76.93 -6.93 0.13
N THR A 144 77.92 -7.80 -0.03
CA THR A 144 77.84 -9.24 0.16
C THR A 144 78.01 -9.66 1.63
N GLU A 145 77.58 -10.90 1.90
CA GLU A 145 78.11 -11.81 2.93
C GLU A 145 77.70 -11.66 4.40
N THR A 146 76.87 -12.61 4.84
CA THR A 146 77.08 -13.28 6.14
C THR A 146 77.15 -14.79 5.91
N GLY A 147 78.32 -15.26 5.47
CA GLY A 147 78.70 -16.67 5.45
C GLY A 147 79.66 -16.95 6.59
N ASN A 148 79.20 -17.72 7.59
CA ASN A 148 79.98 -18.23 8.71
C ASN A 148 81.27 -18.94 8.24
N GLY A 149 82.43 -18.31 8.45
CA GLY A 149 83.74 -18.93 8.40
C GLY A 149 84.16 -19.41 9.79
N CYS A 150 84.23 -20.72 9.95
CA CYS A 150 84.62 -21.41 11.16
C CYS A 150 86.16 -21.54 11.25
N CYS A 151 86.69 -21.55 12.49
CA CYS A 151 87.93 -22.23 12.94
C CYS A 151 89.27 -21.41 12.93
N PRO A 152 90.31 -21.83 13.70
CA PRO A 152 90.78 -21.09 14.89
C PRO A 152 92.31 -20.84 14.93
N GLY A 153 92.79 -20.19 16.00
CA GLY A 153 94.22 -20.09 16.37
C GLY A 153 94.90 -18.83 15.80
N VAL A 154 95.76 -18.10 16.51
CA VAL A 154 96.80 -18.54 17.44
C VAL A 154 97.16 -17.35 18.35
N LEU A 155 97.48 -17.65 19.62
CA LEU A 155 98.17 -16.78 20.56
C LEU A 155 99.54 -16.33 20.02
N PHE A 156 99.82 -15.03 20.01
CA PHE A 156 100.81 -14.36 20.86
C PHE A 156 100.78 -12.85 20.61
#